data_AF-A0A9X7R626-F1
#
_entry.id   AF-A0A9X7R626-F1
#
_cell.length_a   1.000
_cell.length_b   1.000
_cell.length_c   1.000
_cell.angle_alpha   90.00
_cell.angle_beta   90.00
_cell.angle_gamma   90.00
#
_symmetry.space_group_name_H-M   'P 1'
#
loop_
_entity.id
_entity.type
_entity.pdbx_description
1 polymer ?
#
loop_
_entity_poly.entity_id
_entity_poly.type
_entity_poly.pdbx_seq_one_letter_code
_entity_poly.pdbx_strand_id
1 'polypeptide(L)'
;MNDTELFAHYEKVYYHELGRKEQIFSRLNVPLAVMVAVVGFYAVLIGGGYKELELGVRIWFWVTFAMSGLALGVGAGFFVDALLGRMDSALADPNTLETWRQSLRVYYSDQQDCDAIVAAEVRRAVYADFMNCSSLITVNNDRKASSLYYCNVLLIAAVLFAAISYAIEKVPSL
;
A
#
# COMPACT_ATOMS: atom_id res chain seq x y z
N MET A 1 -7.90 -4.55 31.88
CA MET A 1 -8.28 -3.25 31.31
C MET A 1 -9.70 -2.96 31.70
N ASN A 2 -9.98 -1.75 32.18
CA ASN A 2 -11.35 -1.26 32.32
C ASN A 2 -11.89 -0.74 30.97
N ASP A 3 -13.19 -0.47 30.88
CA ASP A 3 -13.84 -0.06 29.61
C ASP A 3 -13.25 1.24 29.05
N THR A 4 -12.85 2.16 29.91
CA THR A 4 -12.24 3.44 29.53
C THR A 4 -10.85 3.23 28.90
N GLU A 5 -10.02 2.39 29.51
CA GLU A 5 -8.72 1.99 28.98
C GLU A 5 -8.86 1.25 27.65
N LEU A 6 -9.89 0.42 27.52
CA LEU A 6 -10.18 -0.34 26.30
C LEU A 6 -10.66 0.57 25.17
N PHE A 7 -11.50 1.55 25.46
CA PHE A 7 -11.89 2.58 24.50
C PHE A 7 -10.67 3.36 23.99
N ALA A 8 -9.85 3.87 24.91
CA ALA A 8 -8.63 4.62 24.56
C ALA A 8 -7.62 3.76 23.77
N HIS A 9 -7.56 2.46 24.07
CA HIS A 9 -6.74 1.53 23.31
C HIS A 9 -7.19 1.43 21.85
N TYR A 10 -8.47 1.23 21.57
CA TYR A 10 -8.95 1.11 20.19
C TYR A 10 -8.87 2.42 19.40
N GLU A 11 -9.11 3.55 20.05
CA GLU A 11 -8.84 4.87 19.46
C GLU A 11 -7.37 4.97 19.02
N LYS A 12 -6.43 4.58 19.90
CA LYS A 12 -5.00 4.59 19.59
C LYS A 12 -4.66 3.64 18.43
N VAL A 13 -5.23 2.44 18.40
CA VAL A 13 -5.02 1.48 17.31
C VAL A 13 -5.52 2.06 15.99
N TYR A 14 -6.71 2.66 15.96
CA TYR A 14 -7.26 3.30 14.77
C TYR A 14 -6.32 4.36 14.20
N TYR A 15 -5.87 5.32 15.03
CA TYR A 15 -4.96 6.37 14.57
C TYR A 15 -3.57 5.84 14.19
N HIS A 16 -3.08 4.81 14.89
CA HIS A 16 -1.83 4.14 14.52
C HIS A 16 -1.92 3.52 13.12
N GLU A 17 -3.01 2.84 12.82
CA GLU A 17 -3.24 2.21 11.51
C GLU A 17 -3.45 3.23 10.39
N LEU A 18 -4.10 4.36 10.70
CA LEU A 18 -4.19 5.49 9.77
C LEU A 18 -2.80 6.07 9.44
N GLY A 19 -1.94 6.21 10.46
CA GLY A 19 -0.55 6.63 10.25
C GLY A 19 0.29 5.62 9.47
N ARG A 20 0.12 4.31 9.72
CA ARG A 20 0.77 3.24 8.93
C ARG A 20 0.42 3.34 7.45
N LYS A 21 -0.84 3.63 7.12
CA LYS A 21 -1.30 3.81 5.74
C LYS A 21 -0.50 4.92 5.04
N GLU A 22 -0.39 6.08 5.65
CA GLU A 22 0.38 7.21 5.08
C GLU A 22 1.85 6.87 4.87
N GLN A 23 2.46 6.14 5.81
CA GLN A 23 3.84 5.66 5.67
C GLN A 23 4.01 4.67 4.51
N ILE A 24 3.02 3.79 4.26
CA ILE A 24 3.05 2.89 3.11
C ILE A 24 2.98 3.70 1.81
N PHE A 25 2.09 4.69 1.73
CA PHE A 25 1.96 5.56 0.56
C PHE A 25 3.23 6.37 0.29
N SER A 26 3.87 6.93 1.32
CA SER A 26 5.12 7.69 1.13
C SER A 26 6.26 6.80 0.63
N ARG A 27 6.28 5.52 1.01
CA ARG A 27 7.26 4.54 0.55
C ARG A 27 7.06 4.09 -0.89
N LEU A 28 5.89 4.30 -1.50
CA LEU A 28 5.64 3.95 -2.92
C LEU A 28 6.43 4.84 -3.89
N ASN A 29 6.86 6.03 -3.47
CA ASN A 29 7.66 6.93 -4.32
C ASN A 29 8.99 6.31 -4.79
N VAL A 30 9.63 5.51 -3.92
CA VAL A 30 10.92 4.88 -4.23
C VAL A 30 10.77 3.81 -5.33
N PRO A 31 9.88 2.80 -5.21
CA PRO A 31 9.60 1.85 -6.29
C PRO A 31 9.26 2.53 -7.61
N LEU A 32 8.43 3.58 -7.59
CA LEU A 32 8.04 4.30 -8.81
C LEU A 32 9.25 4.93 -9.51
N ALA A 33 10.12 5.60 -8.76
CA ALA A 33 11.34 6.18 -9.30
C ALA A 33 12.27 5.11 -9.90
N VAL A 34 12.40 3.96 -9.23
CA VAL A 34 13.18 2.81 -9.72
C VAL A 34 12.59 2.26 -11.02
N MET A 35 11.26 2.11 -11.11
CA MET A 35 10.62 1.67 -12.36
C MET A 35 10.94 2.60 -13.52
N VAL A 36 10.81 3.91 -13.33
CA VAL A 36 11.14 4.91 -14.36
C VAL A 36 12.61 4.81 -14.77
N ALA A 37 13.52 4.67 -13.80
CA ALA A 37 14.95 4.51 -14.07
C ALA A 37 15.26 3.23 -14.87
N VAL A 38 14.63 2.10 -14.52
CA VAL A 38 14.79 0.83 -15.24
C VAL A 38 14.27 0.92 -16.66
N VAL A 39 13.12 1.58 -16.88
CA VAL A 39 12.60 1.82 -18.24
C VAL A 39 13.56 2.67 -19.07
N GLY A 40 14.14 3.72 -18.48
CA GLY A 40 15.19 4.51 -19.12
C GLY A 40 16.42 3.66 -19.45
N PHE A 41 16.82 2.77 -18.55
CA PHE A 41 17.94 1.87 -18.77
C PHE A 41 17.67 0.85 -19.88
N TYR A 42 16.44 0.37 -20.04
CA TYR A 42 16.06 -0.47 -21.18
C TYR A 42 16.20 0.26 -22.51
N ALA A 43 15.89 1.56 -22.58
CA ALA A 43 16.11 2.33 -23.80
C ALA A 43 17.59 2.35 -24.21
N VAL A 44 18.51 2.42 -23.24
CA VAL A 44 19.96 2.32 -23.49
C VAL A 44 20.34 0.95 -24.02
N LEU A 45 19.85 -0.13 -23.40
CA LEU A 45 20.13 -1.51 -23.82
C LEU A 45 19.60 -1.82 -25.23
N ILE A 46 18.39 -1.34 -25.55
CA ILE A 46 17.78 -1.52 -26.88
C ILE A 46 18.48 -0.69 -27.95
N GLY A 47 19.06 0.46 -27.58
CA GLY A 47 19.92 1.26 -28.46
C GLY A 47 21.35 0.75 -28.59
N GLY A 48 21.70 -0.29 -27.82
CA GLY A 48 23.05 -0.81 -27.70
C GLY A 48 23.55 -1.68 -28.85
N GLY A 49 24.77 -2.18 -28.69
CA GLY A 49 25.54 -2.95 -29.68
C GLY A 49 25.20 -4.44 -29.75
N TYR A 50 24.11 -4.91 -29.12
CA TYR A 50 23.77 -6.34 -29.01
C TYR A 50 23.63 -7.07 -30.36
N LYS A 51 23.49 -6.33 -31.47
CA LYS A 51 23.41 -6.88 -32.83
C LYS A 51 24.73 -7.45 -33.33
N GLU A 52 25.85 -6.91 -32.85
CA GLU A 52 27.22 -7.31 -33.21
C GLU A 52 27.71 -8.52 -32.39
N LEU A 53 26.92 -8.98 -31.41
CA LEU A 53 27.27 -10.12 -30.57
C LEU A 53 27.19 -11.44 -31.35
N GLU A 54 28.08 -12.37 -31.01
CA GLU A 54 27.96 -13.77 -31.44
C GLU A 54 26.60 -14.36 -31.05
N LEU A 55 26.09 -15.27 -31.88
CA LEU A 55 24.73 -15.82 -31.74
C LEU A 55 24.43 -16.35 -30.32
N GLY A 56 25.38 -17.08 -29.72
CA GLY A 56 25.22 -17.64 -28.37
C GLY A 56 25.11 -16.57 -27.28
N VAL A 57 25.98 -15.56 -27.34
CA VAL A 57 25.99 -14.43 -26.40
C VAL A 57 24.72 -13.57 -26.56
N ARG A 58 24.29 -13.38 -27.81
CA ARG A 58 23.05 -12.67 -28.14
C ARG A 58 21.80 -13.35 -27.59
N ILE A 59 21.74 -14.69 -27.59
CA ILE A 59 20.62 -15.43 -26.97
C ILE A 59 20.59 -15.15 -25.45
N TRP A 60 21.73 -15.22 -24.78
CA TRP A 60 21.81 -14.94 -23.34
C TRP A 60 21.38 -13.51 -22.99
N PHE A 61 21.80 -12.52 -23.80
CA PHE A 61 21.34 -11.14 -23.65
C PHE A 61 19.81 -11.03 -23.65
N TRP A 62 19.14 -11.67 -24.62
CA TRP A 62 17.68 -11.63 -24.72
C TRP A 62 16.98 -12.38 -23.60
N VAL A 63 17.55 -13.50 -23.13
CA VAL A 63 17.01 -14.24 -21.98
C VAL A 63 17.05 -13.37 -20.72
N THR A 64 18.20 -12.78 -20.39
CA THR A 64 18.33 -11.92 -19.21
C THR A 64 17.50 -10.64 -19.34
N PHE A 65 17.41 -10.08 -20.55
CA PHE A 65 16.59 -8.90 -20.82
C PHE A 65 15.09 -9.20 -20.64
N ALA A 66 14.62 -10.33 -21.17
CA ALA A 66 13.23 -10.77 -21.01
C ALA A 66 12.89 -11.07 -19.54
N MET A 67 13.80 -11.71 -18.80
CA MET A 67 13.64 -11.93 -17.36
C MET A 67 13.54 -10.62 -16.57
N SER A 68 14.36 -9.63 -16.93
CA SER A 68 14.28 -8.29 -16.34
C SER A 68 12.92 -7.66 -16.61
N GLY A 69 12.45 -7.67 -17.86
CA GLY A 69 11.16 -7.10 -18.25
C GLY A 69 9.97 -7.80 -17.59
N LEU A 70 10.01 -9.13 -17.45
CA LEU A 70 9.00 -9.90 -16.75
C LEU A 70 8.96 -9.53 -15.27
N ALA A 71 10.13 -9.47 -14.60
CA ALA A 71 10.22 -9.07 -13.21
C ALA A 71 9.68 -7.63 -13.00
N LEU A 72 10.01 -6.70 -13.90
CA LEU A 72 9.48 -5.34 -13.86
C LEU A 72 7.96 -5.31 -14.02
N GLY A 73 7.42 -6.07 -15.00
CA GLY A 73 5.98 -6.15 -15.25
C GLY A 73 5.19 -6.72 -14.07
N VAL A 74 5.67 -7.82 -13.47
CA VAL A 74 5.06 -8.40 -12.28
C VAL A 74 5.20 -7.45 -11.07
N GLY A 75 6.36 -6.80 -10.92
CA GLY A 75 6.59 -5.78 -9.89
C GLY A 75 5.64 -4.59 -10.00
N ALA A 76 5.37 -4.12 -11.22
CA ALA A 76 4.37 -3.10 -11.51
C ALA A 76 2.96 -3.54 -11.11
N GLY A 77 2.60 -4.81 -11.31
CA GLY A 77 1.33 -5.37 -10.83
C GLY A 77 1.18 -5.24 -9.30
N PHE A 78 2.22 -5.62 -8.55
CA PHE A 78 2.23 -5.46 -7.09
C PHE A 78 2.24 -4.00 -6.64
N PHE A 79 2.89 -3.11 -7.39
CA PHE A 79 2.85 -1.67 -7.12
C PHE A 79 1.42 -1.12 -7.26
N VAL A 80 0.72 -1.49 -8.34
CA VAL A 80 -0.67 -1.07 -8.55
C VAL A 80 -1.57 -1.62 -7.45
N ASP A 81 -1.36 -2.86 -7.01
CA ASP A 81 -2.11 -3.44 -5.88
C ASP A 81 -1.88 -2.68 -4.56
N ALA A 82 -0.63 -2.29 -4.29
CA ALA A 82 -0.28 -1.49 -3.12
C ALA A 82 -0.86 -0.06 -3.20
N LEU A 83 -0.93 0.53 -4.40
CA LEU A 83 -1.42 1.90 -4.63
C LEU A 83 -2.95 2.00 -4.64
N LEU A 84 -3.63 1.15 -5.40
CA LEU A 84 -5.07 1.17 -5.65
C LEU A 84 -5.86 0.20 -4.77
N GLY A 85 -5.25 -0.33 -3.71
CA GLY A 85 -5.90 -1.27 -2.80
C GLY A 85 -7.28 -0.79 -2.30
N ARG A 86 -8.05 -1.72 -1.73
CA ARG A 86 -9.47 -1.50 -1.39
C ARG A 86 -9.71 -0.22 -0.58
N MET A 87 -10.89 0.37 -0.80
CA MET A 87 -11.38 1.52 -0.04
C MET A 87 -11.40 1.18 1.45
N ASP A 88 -10.81 2.06 2.25
CA ASP A 88 -10.88 1.96 3.70
C ASP A 88 -12.20 2.57 4.19
N SER A 89 -12.74 2.03 5.28
CA SER A 89 -13.85 2.66 5.99
C SER A 89 -13.29 3.71 6.95
N ALA A 90 -13.87 4.91 6.91
CA ALA A 90 -13.56 5.99 7.83
C ALA A 90 -14.64 6.14 8.89
N LEU A 91 -14.30 6.78 9.99
CA LEU A 91 -15.27 7.21 11.00
C LEU A 91 -16.33 8.11 10.36
N ALA A 92 -17.53 8.11 10.95
CA ALA A 92 -18.58 9.04 10.58
C ALA A 92 -18.11 10.49 10.72
N ASP A 93 -18.57 11.35 9.81
CA ASP A 93 -18.32 12.80 9.90
C ASP A 93 -18.87 13.35 11.23
N PRO A 94 -18.13 14.24 11.94
CA PRO A 94 -18.58 14.80 13.20
C PRO A 94 -19.98 15.41 13.15
N ASN A 95 -20.39 16.05 12.05
CA ASN A 95 -21.74 16.61 11.95
C ASN A 95 -22.80 15.52 11.84
N THR A 96 -22.49 14.41 11.17
CA THR A 96 -23.39 13.26 11.08
C THR A 96 -23.58 12.61 12.44
N LEU A 97 -22.49 12.42 13.19
CA LEU A 97 -22.52 11.87 14.54
C LEU A 97 -23.28 12.81 15.49
N GLU A 98 -23.05 14.11 15.42
CA GLU A 98 -23.76 15.09 16.25
C GLU A 98 -25.25 15.17 15.91
N THR A 99 -25.60 15.14 14.62
CA THR A 99 -27.01 15.12 14.18
C THR A 99 -27.73 13.88 14.71
N TRP A 100 -27.07 12.71 14.67
CA TRP A 100 -27.60 11.48 15.24
C TRP A 100 -27.70 11.54 16.78
N ARG A 101 -26.72 12.13 17.47
CA ARG A 101 -26.80 12.35 18.92
C ARG A 101 -27.99 13.22 19.30
N GLN A 102 -28.27 14.28 18.53
CA GLN A 102 -29.44 15.14 18.76
C GLN A 102 -30.75 14.40 18.50
N SER A 103 -30.82 13.55 17.46
CA SER A 103 -32.02 12.74 17.22
C SER A 103 -32.28 11.71 18.33
N LEU A 104 -31.23 11.11 18.90
CA LEU A 104 -31.35 10.25 20.07
C LEU A 104 -31.90 10.99 21.30
N ARG A 105 -31.48 12.25 21.53
CA ARG A 105 -32.03 13.08 22.62
C ARG A 105 -33.51 13.34 22.48
N VAL A 106 -33.96 13.61 21.25
CA VAL A 106 -35.38 13.78 20.95
C VAL A 106 -36.13 12.45 21.15
N TYR A 107 -35.55 11.33 20.74
CA TYR A 107 -36.17 10.00 20.87
C TYR A 107 -36.31 9.54 22.33
N TYR A 108 -35.33 9.84 23.19
CA TYR A 108 -35.34 9.47 24.61
C TYR A 108 -35.85 10.59 25.52
N SER A 109 -36.49 11.65 25.00
CA SER A 109 -36.91 12.82 25.77
C SER A 109 -37.75 12.49 27.01
N ASP A 110 -38.54 11.41 26.91
CA ASP A 110 -39.51 11.03 27.93
C ASP A 110 -38.91 10.12 29.02
N GLN A 111 -37.61 9.79 28.90
CA GLN A 111 -36.89 8.96 29.86
C GLN A 111 -36.18 9.80 30.91
N GLN A 112 -36.25 9.36 32.16
CA GLN A 112 -35.72 10.07 33.32
C GLN A 112 -34.19 10.27 33.26
N ASP A 113 -33.47 9.35 32.58
CA ASP A 113 -32.01 9.35 32.40
C ASP A 113 -31.60 9.53 30.91
N CYS A 114 -32.36 10.31 30.14
CA CYS A 114 -32.15 10.54 28.70
C CYS A 114 -30.67 10.83 28.35
N ASP A 115 -30.01 11.77 29.02
CA ASP A 115 -28.63 12.14 28.71
C ASP A 115 -27.63 10.99 28.94
N ALA A 116 -27.85 10.16 29.97
CA ALA A 116 -26.99 9.01 30.25
C ALA A 116 -27.17 7.91 29.19
N ILE A 117 -28.42 7.65 28.78
CA ILE A 117 -28.75 6.69 27.73
C ILE A 117 -28.12 7.12 26.40
N VAL A 118 -28.31 8.38 26.01
CA VAL A 118 -27.73 8.93 24.76
C VAL A 118 -26.21 8.85 24.79
N ALA A 119 -25.57 9.22 25.90
CA ALA A 119 -24.12 9.15 26.03
C ALA A 119 -23.59 7.71 25.92
N ALA A 120 -24.30 6.74 26.50
CA ALA A 120 -23.97 5.33 26.40
C ALA A 120 -24.10 4.79 24.96
N GLU A 121 -25.18 5.13 24.26
CA GLU A 121 -25.39 4.71 22.86
C GLU A 121 -24.36 5.32 21.91
N VAL A 122 -24.06 6.62 22.06
CA VAL A 122 -23.02 7.27 21.26
C VAL A 122 -21.65 6.65 21.53
N ARG A 123 -21.31 6.42 22.80
CA ARG A 123 -20.05 5.76 23.17
C ARG A 123 -19.95 4.37 22.54
N ARG A 124 -21.04 3.60 22.58
CA ARG A 124 -21.10 2.26 21.98
C ARG A 124 -20.91 2.29 20.47
N ALA A 125 -21.56 3.23 19.77
CA ALA A 125 -21.40 3.40 18.33
C ALA A 125 -19.96 3.77 17.95
N VAL A 126 -19.38 4.78 18.60
CA VAL A 126 -17.99 5.21 18.34
C VAL A 126 -16.99 4.09 18.63
N TYR A 127 -17.22 3.34 19.70
CA TYR A 127 -16.39 2.18 20.03
C TYR A 127 -16.46 1.09 18.95
N ALA A 128 -17.67 0.79 18.45
CA ALA A 128 -17.85 -0.15 17.35
C ALA A 128 -17.18 0.34 16.06
N ASP A 129 -17.28 1.64 15.76
CA ASP A 129 -16.63 2.24 14.60
C ASP A 129 -15.10 2.16 14.71
N PHE A 130 -14.51 2.47 15.87
CA PHE A 130 -13.08 2.29 16.09
C PHE A 130 -12.64 0.86 15.83
N MET A 131 -13.35 -0.14 16.37
CA MET A 131 -13.03 -1.54 16.15
C MET A 131 -13.15 -1.96 14.68
N ASN A 132 -14.26 -1.61 14.02
CA ASN A 132 -14.54 -2.02 12.65
C ASN A 132 -13.57 -1.35 11.66
N CYS A 133 -13.41 -0.03 11.78
CA CYS A 133 -12.51 0.73 10.91
C CYS A 133 -11.05 0.31 11.13
N SER A 134 -10.59 0.18 12.37
CA SER A 134 -9.21 -0.26 12.62
C SER A 134 -8.95 -1.66 12.06
N SER A 135 -9.86 -2.60 12.25
CA SER A 135 -9.72 -3.97 11.71
C SER A 135 -9.62 -3.98 10.18
N LEU A 136 -10.49 -3.22 9.50
CA LEU A 136 -10.46 -3.12 8.04
C LEU A 136 -9.17 -2.45 7.54
N ILE A 137 -8.74 -1.36 8.20
CA ILE A 137 -7.50 -0.66 7.84
C ILE A 137 -6.30 -1.57 8.06
N THR A 138 -6.22 -2.31 9.19
CA THR A 138 -5.12 -3.25 9.44
C THR A 138 -5.00 -4.29 8.34
N VAL A 139 -6.10 -4.96 7.98
CA VAL A 139 -6.09 -5.99 6.92
C VAL A 139 -5.65 -5.39 5.57
N ASN A 140 -6.16 -4.21 5.24
CA ASN A 140 -5.78 -3.52 4.01
C ASN A 140 -4.31 -3.07 4.03
N ASN A 141 -3.82 -2.56 5.15
CA ASN A 141 -2.44 -2.13 5.34
C ASN A 141 -1.47 -3.31 5.25
N ASP A 142 -1.79 -4.46 5.85
CA ASP A 142 -0.94 -5.66 5.80
C ASP A 142 -0.81 -6.18 4.38
N ARG A 143 -1.91 -6.18 3.61
CA ARG A 143 -1.87 -6.48 2.17
C ARG A 143 -1.01 -5.48 1.41
N LYS A 144 -1.26 -4.18 1.57
CA LYS A 144 -0.50 -3.12 0.85
C LYS A 144 0.99 -3.20 1.18
N ALA A 145 1.35 -3.44 2.45
CA ALA A 145 2.73 -3.62 2.87
C ALA A 145 3.37 -4.87 2.25
N SER A 146 2.64 -5.98 2.19
CA SER A 146 3.11 -7.21 1.54
C SER A 146 3.33 -7.02 0.04
N SER A 147 2.38 -6.39 -0.65
CA SER A 147 2.50 -6.06 -2.08
C SER A 147 3.67 -5.11 -2.34
N LEU A 148 3.89 -4.11 -1.48
CA LEU A 148 5.06 -3.23 -1.55
C LEU A 148 6.38 -4.00 -1.37
N TYR A 149 6.43 -4.98 -0.46
CA TYR A 149 7.61 -5.83 -0.27
C TYR A 149 7.92 -6.64 -1.54
N TYR A 150 6.93 -7.35 -2.09
CA TYR A 150 7.13 -8.13 -3.32
C TYR A 150 7.46 -7.27 -4.53
N CYS A 151 6.86 -6.08 -4.63
CA CYS A 151 7.24 -5.07 -5.63
C CYS A 151 8.75 -4.76 -5.54
N ASN A 152 9.25 -4.42 -4.35
CA ASN A 152 10.67 -4.11 -4.17
C ASN A 152 11.59 -5.29 -4.53
N VAL A 153 11.25 -6.51 -4.11
CA VAL A 153 12.04 -7.71 -4.44
C VAL A 153 12.12 -7.92 -5.95
N LEU A 154 10.98 -7.78 -6.66
CA LEU A 154 10.93 -7.92 -8.10
C LEU A 154 11.65 -6.79 -8.84
N LEU A 155 11.62 -5.57 -8.32
CA LEU A 155 12.41 -4.46 -8.87
C LEU A 155 13.90 -4.69 -8.72
N ILE A 156 14.36 -5.19 -7.56
CA ILE A 156 15.77 -5.56 -7.37
C ILE A 156 16.16 -6.64 -8.38
N ALA A 157 15.34 -7.68 -8.55
CA ALA A 157 15.57 -8.71 -9.55
C ALA A 157 15.63 -8.13 -10.98
N ALA A 158 14.70 -7.23 -11.32
CA ALA A 158 14.67 -6.56 -12.62
C ALA A 158 15.97 -5.79 -12.88
N VAL A 159 16.43 -4.98 -11.92
CA VAL A 159 17.69 -4.22 -12.01
C VAL A 159 18.88 -5.15 -12.19
N LEU A 160 18.96 -6.24 -11.41
CA LEU A 160 20.06 -7.21 -11.51
C LEU A 160 20.11 -7.86 -12.90
N PHE A 161 18.98 -8.34 -13.41
CA PHE A 161 18.94 -8.91 -14.75
C PHE A 161 19.25 -7.90 -15.85
N ALA A 162 18.82 -6.64 -15.70
CA ALA A 162 19.16 -5.58 -16.64
C ALA A 162 20.67 -5.28 -16.63
N ALA A 163 21.29 -5.25 -15.45
CA ALA A 163 22.73 -5.05 -15.31
C ALA A 163 23.53 -6.22 -15.90
N ILE A 164 23.04 -7.47 -15.76
CA ILE A 164 23.63 -8.63 -16.42
C ILE A 164 23.52 -8.50 -17.96
N SER A 165 22.36 -8.12 -18.49
CA SER A 165 22.20 -7.85 -19.93
C SER A 165 23.18 -6.78 -20.42
N TYR A 166 23.35 -5.70 -19.65
CA TYR A 166 24.31 -4.65 -19.96
C TYR A 166 25.75 -5.15 -19.98
N ALA A 167 26.15 -5.95 -18.98
CA ALA A 167 27.47 -6.54 -18.92
C ALA A 167 27.72 -7.46 -20.12
N ILE A 168 26.75 -8.30 -20.49
CA ILE A 168 26.85 -9.17 -21.67
C ILE A 168 27.09 -8.35 -22.95
N GLU A 169 26.42 -7.20 -23.10
CA GLU A 169 26.61 -6.31 -24.24
C GLU A 169 28.01 -5.67 -24.26
N LYS A 170 28.57 -5.31 -23.09
CA LYS A 170 29.82 -4.55 -22.98
C LYS A 170 31.09 -5.37 -22.82
N VAL A 171 31.03 -6.57 -22.25
CA VAL A 171 32.20 -7.45 -22.05
C VAL A 171 33.01 -7.72 -23.33
N PRO A 172 32.42 -7.92 -24.53
CA PRO A 172 33.19 -8.09 -25.76
C PRO A 172 33.86 -6.81 -26.28
N SER A 173 33.56 -5.64 -25.69
CA SER A 173 34.08 -4.32 -26.09
C SER A 173 35.14 -3.74 -25.14
N LEU A 174 35.51 -4.48 -24.09
CA LEU A 174 36.56 -4.19 -23.11
C LEU A 174 37.82 -5.02 -23.40
#